data_AF-A0A9E4ATU4-F1
#
_entry.id   AF-A0A9E4ATU4-F1
#
_cell.length_a   1.000
_cell.length_b   1.000
_cell.length_c   1.000
_cell.angle_alpha   90.00
_cell.angle_beta   90.00
_cell.angle_gamma   90.00
#
_symmetry.space_group_name_H-M   'P 1'
#
loop_
_entity.id
_entity.type
_entity.pdbx_description
1 polymer ?
#
loop_
_entity_poly.entity_id
_entity_poly.type
_entity_poly.pdbx_seq_one_letter_code
_entity_poly.pdbx_strand_id
1 'polypeptide(L)'
;MLTKDLLRYKTQNGQIHPQFIKPTDTKLLAIAEQLIAVFEESPDKPRATLLETSKHIIDSTAGPLIIKRGFEKLLLDRTEFDTTPNEELIAFRQKFFTETSRLLSQEQFENYTDYAQAACALAGECKVLGTTEESRPEVAPIEVENLTAKLYADLPSCQPVLAFKTLSAEHLLHRYNAAQVQGLLLHSNSLTLKLADSLTAELRQLFKYLRFNQLLSTIQKEKTENNEVYQITVDGPLNLFYKTKRYGMNLANFFLAVLHQPKWELTAEIQFRNKQGYGLSLNESCGVKPISRQFLAYIPEDIQLFQTMLCNKTDDWQIRPGSQFIPLPGDFYCFPDYQLVHKSGVETVIELFHPWHQGHLIARLNTLAEQTDVSLILGVSKELEKKPLIAEALAASTYFSQFGFTFRDVPTIRTLLPILNALV
;
A
#
# COMPACT_ATOMS: atom_id res chain seq x y z
N MET A 1 2.62 0.46 7.87
CA MET A 1 3.07 1.85 8.17
C MET A 1 2.44 2.35 9.46
N LEU A 2 3.00 3.31 10.19
CA LEU A 2 2.37 3.80 11.42
C LEU A 2 1.09 4.62 11.14
N THR A 3 0.11 4.51 12.03
CA THR A 3 -1.11 5.32 12.02
C THR A 3 -0.82 6.70 12.62
N LYS A 4 -1.67 7.68 12.31
CA LYS A 4 -1.46 9.10 12.69
C LYS A 4 -1.24 9.30 14.20
N ASP A 5 -1.95 8.55 15.04
CA ASP A 5 -1.86 8.56 16.50
C ASP A 5 -0.52 8.02 17.04
N LEU A 6 0.20 7.25 16.22
CA LEU A 6 1.53 6.69 16.54
C LEU A 6 2.68 7.50 15.92
N LEU A 7 2.38 8.59 15.20
CA LEU A 7 3.39 9.47 14.64
C LEU A 7 3.96 10.39 15.72
N ARG A 8 5.29 10.50 15.72
CA ARG A 8 6.04 11.37 16.61
C ARG A 8 6.78 12.37 15.77
N TYR A 9 6.39 13.63 15.89
CA TYR A 9 7.02 14.73 15.17
C TYR A 9 6.93 16.02 15.97
N LYS A 10 7.81 16.98 15.67
CA LYS A 10 7.71 18.36 16.11
C LYS A 10 7.42 19.26 14.92
N THR A 11 6.69 20.34 15.14
CA THR A 11 6.49 21.39 14.13
C THR A 11 7.16 22.67 14.61
N GLN A 12 8.02 23.25 13.79
CA GLN A 12 8.73 24.50 14.09
C GLN A 12 8.92 25.30 12.80
N ASN A 13 8.62 26.60 12.82
CA ASN A 13 8.83 27.50 11.67
C ASN A 13 8.25 26.98 10.33
N GLY A 14 7.05 26.38 10.36
CA GLY A 14 6.42 25.82 9.17
C GLY A 14 7.02 24.50 8.68
N GLN A 15 8.00 23.92 9.38
CA GLN A 15 8.60 22.61 9.08
C GLN A 15 8.10 21.53 10.04
N ILE A 16 8.06 20.28 9.57
CA ILE A 16 7.76 19.09 10.36
C ILE A 16 8.98 18.18 10.46
N HIS A 17 9.37 17.86 11.69
CA HIS A 17 10.55 17.07 12.01
C HIS A 17 10.14 15.75 12.67
N PRO A 18 10.30 14.59 12.01
CA PRO A 18 10.07 13.29 12.62
C PRO A 18 10.99 13.08 13.84
N GLN A 19 10.47 12.45 14.88
CA GLN A 19 11.25 12.07 16.06
C GLN A 19 11.73 10.62 15.95
N PHE A 20 12.91 10.45 15.36
CA PHE A 20 13.54 9.14 15.25
C PHE A 20 14.04 8.62 16.59
N ILE A 21 14.07 7.29 16.71
CA ILE A 21 14.71 6.57 17.81
C ILE A 21 16.10 6.11 17.40
N LYS A 22 16.99 5.88 18.37
CA LYS A 22 18.31 5.29 18.12
C LYS A 22 18.14 3.77 17.93
N PRO A 23 18.50 3.20 16.77
CA PRO A 23 18.38 1.76 16.54
C PRO A 23 19.28 0.89 17.43
N THR A 24 20.28 1.51 18.06
CA THR A 24 21.21 0.90 19.01
C THR A 24 20.80 1.10 20.47
N ASP A 25 19.62 1.65 20.75
CA ASP A 25 19.12 1.82 22.11
C ASP A 25 18.82 0.46 22.74
N THR A 26 19.63 0.06 23.72
CA THR A 26 19.57 -1.27 24.35
C THR A 26 18.23 -1.54 25.05
N LYS A 27 17.58 -0.50 25.60
CA LYS A 27 16.27 -0.66 26.25
C LYS A 27 15.19 -0.90 25.21
N LEU A 28 15.21 -0.15 24.10
CA LEU A 28 14.24 -0.34 23.02
C LEU A 28 14.45 -1.66 22.28
N LEU A 29 15.70 -2.09 22.11
CA LEU A 29 16.03 -3.41 21.55
C LEU A 29 15.44 -4.54 22.41
N ALA A 30 15.65 -4.51 23.72
CA ALA A 30 15.10 -5.52 24.63
C ALA A 30 13.56 -5.58 24.60
N ILE A 31 12.89 -4.42 24.50
CA ILE A 31 11.42 -4.38 24.36
C ILE A 31 10.98 -4.97 23.01
N ALA A 32 11.70 -4.63 21.93
CA ALA A 32 11.42 -5.16 20.61
C ALA A 32 11.60 -6.69 20.57
N GLU A 33 12.65 -7.24 21.20
CA GLU A 33 12.87 -8.69 21.30
C GLU A 33 11.72 -9.40 22.02
N GLN A 34 11.28 -8.86 23.16
CA GLN A 34 10.14 -9.42 23.91
C GLN A 34 8.85 -9.39 23.08
N LEU A 35 8.56 -8.29 22.40
CA LEU A 35 7.40 -8.21 21.52
C LEU A 35 7.53 -9.17 20.33
N ILE A 36 8.69 -9.29 19.70
CA ILE A 36 8.90 -10.23 18.59
C ILE A 36 8.64 -11.66 19.04
N ALA A 37 9.15 -12.07 20.20
CA ALA A 37 8.92 -13.41 20.75
C ALA A 37 7.43 -13.74 20.91
N VAL A 38 6.63 -12.79 21.42
CA VAL A 38 5.16 -12.95 21.52
C VAL A 38 4.52 -13.23 20.16
N PHE A 39 4.97 -12.56 19.10
CA PHE A 39 4.45 -12.74 17.75
C PHE A 39 4.98 -14.01 17.08
N GLU A 40 6.23 -14.42 17.35
CA GLU A 40 6.79 -15.69 16.87
C GLU A 40 6.05 -16.90 17.45
N GLU A 41 5.60 -16.80 18.70
CA GLU A 41 4.79 -17.83 19.36
C GLU A 41 3.29 -17.72 19.07
N SER A 42 2.86 -16.78 18.22
CA SER A 42 1.44 -16.52 17.94
C SER A 42 0.72 -17.43 16.94
N PRO A 43 1.37 -18.18 16.02
CA PRO A 43 0.66 -19.08 15.10
C PRO A 43 -0.33 -20.00 15.81
N ASP A 44 -1.48 -20.23 15.17
CA ASP A 44 -2.63 -20.98 15.66
C ASP A 44 -3.35 -20.37 16.89
N LYS A 45 -2.83 -19.30 17.50
CA LYS A 45 -3.50 -18.60 18.60
C LYS A 45 -4.51 -17.57 18.07
N PRO A 46 -5.63 -17.34 18.78
CA PRO A 46 -6.56 -16.28 18.46
C PRO A 46 -5.91 -14.89 18.52
N ARG A 47 -6.34 -13.99 17.65
CA ARG A 47 -5.91 -12.59 17.62
C ARG A 47 -6.03 -11.91 18.99
N ALA A 48 -7.09 -12.18 19.74
CA ALA A 48 -7.29 -11.64 21.08
C ALA A 48 -6.16 -12.03 22.04
N THR A 49 -5.78 -13.31 22.06
CA THR A 49 -4.69 -13.83 22.91
C THR A 49 -3.36 -13.18 22.54
N LEU A 50 -3.07 -13.02 21.25
CA LEU A 50 -1.90 -12.29 20.78
C LEU A 50 -1.89 -10.84 21.31
N LEU A 51 -3.00 -10.11 21.12
CA LEU A 51 -3.11 -8.71 21.53
C LEU A 51 -3.06 -8.52 23.05
N GLU A 52 -3.59 -9.47 23.82
CA GLU A 52 -3.50 -9.46 25.28
C GLU A 52 -2.06 -9.69 25.75
N THR A 53 -1.38 -10.68 25.16
CA THR A 53 0.01 -11.00 25.50
C THR A 53 0.95 -9.86 25.11
N SER A 54 0.78 -9.26 23.93
CA SER A 54 1.56 -8.09 23.51
C SER A 54 1.29 -6.89 24.40
N LYS A 55 0.02 -6.67 24.78
CA LYS A 55 -0.35 -5.61 25.73
C LYS A 55 0.32 -5.80 27.09
N HIS A 56 0.41 -7.03 27.60
CA HIS A 56 1.13 -7.29 28.85
C HIS A 56 2.61 -6.84 28.76
N ILE A 57 3.32 -7.14 27.67
CA ILE A 57 4.69 -6.64 27.44
C ILE A 57 4.73 -5.12 27.36
N ILE A 58 3.77 -4.50 26.67
CA ILE A 58 3.67 -3.04 26.58
C ILE A 58 3.47 -2.42 27.96
N ASP A 59 2.63 -2.98 28.81
CA ASP A 59 2.29 -2.38 30.11
C ASP A 59 3.37 -2.63 31.17
N SER A 60 4.06 -3.78 31.12
CA SER A 60 5.10 -4.19 32.07
C SER A 60 6.49 -3.60 31.81
N THR A 61 6.80 -3.21 30.57
CA THR A 61 8.12 -2.68 30.22
C THR A 61 8.21 -1.15 30.35
N ALA A 62 9.31 -0.63 30.89
CA ALA A 62 9.53 0.81 30.98
C ALA A 62 9.87 1.44 29.61
N GLY A 63 9.29 2.60 29.31
CA GLY A 63 9.60 3.36 28.09
C GLY A 63 8.39 4.06 27.48
N PRO A 64 8.57 4.88 26.44
CA PRO A 64 7.49 5.67 25.86
C PRO A 64 6.40 4.77 25.22
N LEU A 65 5.17 4.85 25.74
CA LEU A 65 4.04 4.02 25.31
C LEU A 65 3.79 4.09 23.80
N ILE A 66 3.89 5.28 23.21
CA ILE A 66 3.70 5.49 21.77
C ILE A 66 4.70 4.70 20.90
N ILE A 67 5.94 4.51 21.37
CA ILE A 67 6.95 3.71 20.64
C ILE A 67 6.59 2.23 20.73
N LYS A 68 6.24 1.75 21.92
CA LYS A 68 5.85 0.34 22.17
C LYS A 68 4.63 -0.06 21.35
N ARG A 69 3.60 0.80 21.32
CA ARG A 69 2.41 0.63 20.45
C ARG A 69 2.79 0.70 18.97
N GLY A 70 3.75 1.54 18.59
CA GLY A 70 4.29 1.58 17.23
C GLY A 70 4.97 0.28 16.82
N PHE A 71 5.75 -0.36 17.70
CA PHE A 71 6.34 -1.68 17.47
C PHE A 71 5.27 -2.74 17.28
N GLU A 72 4.32 -2.84 18.21
CA GLU A 72 3.17 -3.76 18.10
C GLU A 72 2.43 -3.59 16.76
N LYS A 73 2.14 -2.34 16.36
CA LYS A 73 1.51 -2.05 15.05
C LYS A 73 2.34 -2.61 13.89
N LEU A 74 3.65 -2.44 13.92
CA LEU A 74 4.53 -2.89 12.84
C LEU A 74 4.71 -4.40 12.79
N LEU A 75 4.54 -5.08 13.93
CA LEU A 75 4.51 -6.54 14.02
C LEU A 75 3.15 -7.10 13.55
N LEU A 76 2.04 -6.44 13.91
CA LEU A 76 0.70 -6.74 13.39
C LEU A 76 0.63 -6.61 11.86
N ASP A 77 1.24 -5.58 11.28
CA ASP A 77 1.36 -5.43 9.81
C ASP A 77 2.10 -6.60 9.14
N ARG A 78 2.77 -7.46 9.90
CA ARG A 78 3.54 -8.63 9.45
C ARG A 78 2.90 -9.95 9.89
N THR A 79 1.69 -9.90 10.45
CA THR A 79 0.93 -11.05 10.92
C THR A 79 -0.25 -11.27 9.98
N GLU A 80 -0.38 -12.49 9.50
CA GLU A 80 -1.49 -12.95 8.68
C GLU A 80 -2.51 -13.65 9.56
N PHE A 81 -3.78 -13.26 9.44
CA PHE A 81 -4.90 -13.82 10.20
C PHE A 81 -5.82 -14.58 9.25
N ASP A 82 -6.41 -15.67 9.75
CA ASP A 82 -7.45 -16.35 8.99
C ASP A 82 -8.70 -15.48 8.94
N THR A 83 -9.07 -15.09 7.74
CA THR A 83 -10.26 -14.27 7.45
C THR A 83 -11.29 -15.05 6.62
N THR A 84 -11.07 -16.35 6.44
CA THR A 84 -11.94 -17.23 5.68
C THR A 84 -13.32 -17.27 6.34
N PRO A 85 -14.41 -16.96 5.61
CA PRO A 85 -15.76 -17.08 6.14
C PRO A 85 -16.07 -18.51 6.56
N ASN A 86 -16.64 -18.68 7.75
CA ASN A 86 -17.13 -19.97 8.20
C ASN A 86 -18.60 -20.13 7.80
N GLU A 87 -18.84 -20.70 6.61
CA GLU A 87 -20.19 -20.91 6.06
C GLU A 87 -21.09 -21.77 6.96
N GLU A 88 -20.51 -22.78 7.63
CA GLU A 88 -21.24 -23.63 8.58
C GLU A 88 -21.74 -22.82 9.79
N LEU A 89 -20.89 -21.93 10.33
CA LEU A 89 -21.26 -21.07 11.45
C LEU A 89 -22.29 -20.00 11.04
N ILE A 90 -22.19 -19.46 9.83
CA ILE A 90 -23.20 -18.54 9.28
C ILE A 90 -24.55 -19.26 9.19
N ALA A 91 -24.59 -20.46 8.60
CA ALA A 91 -25.80 -21.26 8.50
C ALA A 91 -26.37 -21.66 9.88
N PHE A 92 -25.48 -22.03 10.82
CA PHE A 92 -25.84 -22.32 12.20
C PHE A 92 -26.51 -21.12 12.88
N ARG A 93 -25.90 -19.93 12.82
CA ARG A 93 -26.49 -18.69 13.38
C ARG A 93 -27.84 -18.38 12.77
N GLN A 94 -27.97 -18.48 11.45
CA GLN A 94 -29.24 -18.22 10.77
C GLN A 94 -30.34 -19.17 11.26
N LYS A 95 -30.06 -20.48 11.32
CA LYS A 95 -31.00 -21.47 11.84
C LYS A 95 -31.33 -21.20 13.31
N PHE A 96 -30.32 -20.97 14.13
CA PHE A 96 -30.47 -20.73 15.56
C PHE A 96 -31.34 -19.49 15.86
N PHE A 97 -31.06 -18.36 15.22
CA PHE A 97 -31.86 -17.14 15.39
C PHE A 97 -33.28 -17.26 14.84
N THR A 98 -33.47 -18.06 13.77
CA THR A 98 -34.81 -18.35 13.24
C THR A 98 -35.65 -19.15 14.26
N GLU A 99 -35.08 -20.23 14.80
CA GLU A 99 -35.79 -21.09 15.74
C GLU A 99 -36.03 -20.41 17.09
N THR A 100 -35.06 -19.65 17.60
CA THR A 100 -35.24 -18.90 18.86
C THR A 100 -36.25 -17.76 18.71
N SER A 101 -36.32 -17.11 17.54
CA SER A 101 -37.37 -16.13 17.25
C SER A 101 -38.75 -16.76 17.16
N ARG A 102 -38.87 -17.96 16.55
CA ARG A 102 -40.12 -18.73 16.53
C ARG A 102 -40.54 -19.12 17.95
N LEU A 103 -39.61 -19.62 18.76
CA LEU A 103 -39.82 -19.99 20.15
C LEU A 103 -40.36 -18.80 20.97
N LEU A 104 -39.71 -17.64 20.88
CA LEU A 104 -40.12 -16.41 21.56
C LEU A 104 -41.51 -15.92 21.12
N SER A 105 -41.95 -16.25 19.91
CA SER A 105 -43.26 -15.86 19.38
C SER A 105 -44.39 -16.81 19.78
N GLN A 106 -44.07 -18.06 20.14
CA GLN A 106 -45.05 -19.12 20.38
C GLN A 106 -45.21 -19.48 21.87
N GLU A 107 -44.19 -19.20 22.68
CA GLU A 107 -44.16 -19.53 24.10
C GLU A 107 -44.09 -18.25 24.96
N GLN A 108 -44.63 -18.34 26.17
CA GLN A 108 -44.46 -17.30 27.19
C GLN A 108 -43.38 -17.75 28.18
N PHE A 109 -42.36 -16.93 28.36
CA PHE A 109 -41.30 -17.14 29.34
C PHE A 109 -41.51 -16.18 30.51
N GLU A 110 -41.44 -16.68 31.75
CA GLU A 110 -41.60 -15.85 32.95
C GLU A 110 -40.42 -14.88 33.13
N ASN A 111 -39.22 -15.30 32.72
CA ASN A 111 -38.00 -14.51 32.78
C ASN A 111 -37.01 -14.85 31.64
N TYR A 112 -35.93 -14.08 31.53
CA TYR A 112 -34.90 -14.29 30.50
C TYR A 112 -34.13 -15.61 30.65
N THR A 113 -33.94 -16.09 31.88
CA THR A 113 -33.22 -17.35 32.16
C THR A 113 -33.95 -18.54 31.56
N ASP A 114 -35.28 -18.58 31.67
CA ASP A 114 -36.10 -19.65 31.11
C ASP A 114 -35.99 -19.67 29.57
N TYR A 115 -36.04 -18.49 28.94
CA TYR A 115 -35.83 -18.34 27.50
C TYR A 115 -34.41 -18.78 27.09
N ALA A 116 -33.38 -18.35 27.82
CA ALA A 116 -31.99 -18.69 27.53
C ALA A 116 -31.73 -20.20 27.61
N GLN A 117 -32.37 -20.89 28.57
CA GLN A 117 -32.31 -22.35 28.69
C GLN A 117 -32.97 -23.06 27.51
N ALA A 118 -34.18 -22.64 27.13
CA ALA A 118 -34.88 -23.20 25.98
C ALA A 118 -34.12 -22.95 24.67
N ALA A 119 -33.51 -21.77 24.51
CA ALA A 119 -32.63 -21.46 23.41
C ALA A 119 -31.38 -22.37 23.39
N CYS A 120 -30.71 -22.61 24.53
CA CYS A 120 -29.56 -23.52 24.59
C CYS A 120 -29.93 -24.96 24.23
N ALA A 121 -31.13 -25.42 24.62
CA ALA A 121 -31.63 -26.73 24.23
C ALA A 121 -31.78 -26.86 22.70
N LEU A 122 -32.22 -25.80 22.01
CA LEU A 122 -32.30 -25.77 20.53
C LEU A 122 -30.92 -25.84 19.85
N ALA A 123 -29.87 -25.36 20.50
CA ALA A 123 -28.49 -25.46 20.00
C ALA A 123 -27.89 -26.88 20.16
N GLY A 124 -28.57 -27.79 20.87
CA GLY A 124 -28.09 -29.14 21.15
C GLY A 124 -26.98 -29.20 22.21
N GLU A 125 -26.81 -28.14 23.02
CA GLU A 125 -25.72 -28.04 23.99
C GLU A 125 -26.10 -28.45 25.41
N CYS A 126 -27.39 -28.52 25.77
CA CYS A 126 -27.80 -28.98 27.10
C CYS A 126 -27.60 -30.50 27.30
N LYS A 127 -26.59 -30.90 28.08
CA LYS A 127 -26.62 -32.21 28.76
C LYS A 127 -27.56 -32.13 29.96
N VAL A 128 -28.71 -32.78 29.85
CA VAL A 128 -29.57 -33.07 31.02
C VAL A 128 -28.79 -34.01 31.94
N LEU A 129 -28.21 -33.48 33.01
CA LEU A 129 -27.64 -34.29 34.09
C LEU A 129 -28.80 -34.84 34.94
N GLY A 130 -29.12 -36.12 34.73
CA GLY A 130 -29.79 -36.98 35.71
C GLY A 130 -31.25 -36.63 36.02
N THR A 131 -32.18 -37.37 35.42
CA THR A 131 -33.55 -37.47 35.90
C THR A 131 -33.61 -38.33 37.17
N THR A 132 -33.88 -37.72 38.32
CA THR A 132 -34.56 -38.39 39.45
C THR A 132 -35.85 -37.63 39.74
N GLU A 133 -36.96 -38.36 39.77
CA GLU A 133 -38.31 -37.92 39.39
C GLU A 133 -39.03 -36.89 40.29
N GLU A 134 -38.47 -36.28 41.33
CA GLU A 134 -39.29 -35.48 42.27
C GLU A 134 -38.71 -34.13 42.72
N SER A 135 -37.70 -33.62 42.02
CA SER A 135 -37.15 -32.27 42.29
C SER A 135 -37.17 -31.45 41.01
N ARG A 136 -37.69 -30.21 41.06
CA ARG A 136 -37.45 -29.19 40.01
C ARG A 136 -35.95 -29.25 39.67
N PRO A 137 -35.55 -29.47 38.41
CA PRO A 137 -34.14 -29.58 38.09
C PRO A 137 -33.48 -28.26 38.46
N GLU A 138 -32.59 -28.29 39.45
CA GLU A 138 -31.54 -27.28 39.58
C GLU A 138 -30.65 -27.45 38.35
N VAL A 139 -31.04 -26.80 37.26
CA VAL A 139 -30.21 -26.67 36.07
C VAL A 139 -29.00 -25.86 36.52
N ALA A 140 -27.82 -26.50 36.51
CA ALA A 140 -26.56 -25.84 36.81
C ALA A 140 -26.45 -24.54 36.01
N PRO A 141 -25.84 -23.47 36.55
CA PRO A 141 -25.72 -22.22 35.82
C PRO A 141 -24.95 -22.44 34.52
N ILE A 142 -25.70 -22.51 33.41
CA ILE A 142 -25.38 -21.82 32.16
C ILE A 142 -24.17 -22.40 31.38
N GLU A 143 -24.47 -23.30 30.44
CA GLU A 143 -23.64 -23.56 29.24
C GLU A 143 -23.79 -22.45 28.17
N VAL A 144 -24.51 -21.35 28.46
CA VAL A 144 -24.68 -20.19 27.54
C VAL A 144 -23.34 -19.57 27.17
N GLU A 145 -22.31 -19.69 28.02
CA GLU A 145 -20.96 -19.22 27.72
C GLU A 145 -20.35 -19.95 26.53
N ASN A 146 -20.56 -21.28 26.43
CA ASN A 146 -20.11 -22.09 25.29
C ASN A 146 -20.88 -21.76 24.02
N LEU A 147 -22.20 -21.57 24.13
CA LEU A 147 -23.03 -21.18 23.00
C LEU A 147 -22.67 -19.78 22.48
N THR A 148 -22.44 -18.82 23.38
CA THR A 148 -22.02 -17.46 23.02
C THR A 148 -20.65 -17.50 22.33
N ALA A 149 -19.70 -18.25 22.87
CA ALA A 149 -18.39 -18.42 22.26
C ALA A 149 -18.50 -19.03 20.84
N LYS A 150 -19.38 -20.02 20.65
CA LYS A 150 -19.63 -20.65 19.35
C LYS A 150 -20.30 -19.70 18.36
N LEU A 151 -21.35 -18.99 18.76
CA LEU A 151 -22.09 -18.05 17.89
C LEU A 151 -21.18 -16.97 17.29
N TYR A 152 -20.16 -16.55 18.03
CA TYR A 152 -19.29 -15.45 17.67
C TYR A 152 -17.84 -15.88 17.44
N ALA A 153 -17.61 -17.18 17.16
CA ALA A 153 -16.29 -17.74 16.93
C ALA A 153 -15.59 -17.17 15.66
N ASP A 154 -16.33 -16.50 14.77
CA ASP A 154 -15.80 -15.84 13.58
C ASP A 154 -15.53 -14.33 13.75
N LEU A 155 -15.71 -13.77 14.97
CA LEU A 155 -15.36 -12.37 15.22
C LEU A 155 -13.86 -12.13 14.95
N PRO A 156 -13.46 -10.90 14.53
CA PRO A 156 -12.06 -10.58 14.27
C PRO A 156 -11.10 -10.90 15.43
N SER A 157 -11.56 -10.84 16.67
CA SER A 157 -10.80 -11.22 17.87
C SER A 157 -10.49 -12.71 17.96
N CYS A 158 -11.33 -13.56 17.37
CA CYS A 158 -11.22 -15.02 17.39
C CYS A 158 -10.42 -15.56 16.21
N GLN A 159 -10.14 -14.73 15.19
CA GLN A 159 -9.35 -15.12 14.02
C GLN A 159 -7.99 -15.67 14.44
N PRO A 160 -7.67 -16.93 14.08
CA PRO A 160 -6.36 -17.49 14.37
C PRO A 160 -5.28 -16.81 13.54
N VAL A 161 -4.07 -16.73 14.09
CA VAL A 161 -2.88 -16.32 13.33
C VAL A 161 -2.46 -17.46 12.42
N LEU A 162 -2.41 -17.22 11.11
CA LEU A 162 -1.91 -18.17 10.11
C LEU A 162 -0.39 -18.16 10.06
N ALA A 163 0.21 -16.96 10.03
CA ALA A 163 1.65 -16.81 9.91
C ALA A 163 2.12 -15.48 10.47
N PHE A 164 3.33 -15.47 11.02
CA PHE A 164 4.05 -14.25 11.37
C PHE A 164 5.38 -14.18 10.63
N LYS A 165 5.60 -13.09 9.88
CA LYS A 165 6.87 -12.87 9.19
C LYS A 165 7.88 -12.22 10.15
N THR A 166 8.73 -13.01 10.78
CA THR A 166 9.73 -12.52 11.74
C THR A 166 10.73 -11.50 11.18
N LEU A 167 11.39 -10.75 12.07
CA LEU A 167 12.48 -9.81 11.83
C LEU A 167 13.30 -9.63 13.13
N SER A 168 14.55 -9.19 13.03
CA SER A 168 15.32 -8.86 14.24
C SER A 168 14.85 -7.55 14.88
N ALA A 169 15.12 -7.40 16.18
CA ALA A 169 14.81 -6.18 16.93
C ALA A 169 15.44 -4.92 16.31
N GLU A 170 16.71 -4.97 15.91
CA GLU A 170 17.37 -3.85 15.22
C GLU A 170 16.63 -3.48 13.93
N HIS A 171 16.22 -4.47 13.12
CA HIS A 171 15.42 -4.23 11.93
C HIS A 171 14.06 -3.61 12.26
N LEU A 172 13.41 -3.99 13.37
CA LEU A 172 12.16 -3.38 13.81
C LEU A 172 12.34 -1.90 14.17
N LEU A 173 13.43 -1.53 14.85
CA LEU A 173 13.74 -0.13 15.19
C LEU A 173 14.03 0.71 13.93
N HIS A 174 14.78 0.18 12.97
CA HIS A 174 14.95 0.83 11.67
C HIS A 174 13.62 0.98 10.92
N ARG A 175 12.78 -0.06 10.94
CA ARG A 175 11.43 -0.04 10.36
C ARG A 175 10.53 0.97 11.03
N TYR A 176 10.65 1.18 12.34
CA TYR A 176 9.93 2.23 13.05
C TYR A 176 10.29 3.62 12.53
N ASN A 177 11.58 3.93 12.38
CA ASN A 177 12.02 5.22 11.85
C ASN A 177 11.54 5.45 10.41
N ALA A 178 11.66 4.44 9.55
CA ALA A 178 11.11 4.52 8.20
C ALA A 178 9.59 4.76 8.23
N ALA A 179 8.86 4.01 9.07
CA ALA A 179 7.41 4.11 9.19
C ALA A 179 6.92 5.45 9.75
N GLN A 180 7.75 6.19 10.51
CA GLN A 180 7.47 7.58 10.90
C GLN A 180 7.41 8.48 9.67
N VAL A 181 8.39 8.38 8.76
CA VAL A 181 8.39 9.17 7.51
C VAL A 181 7.25 8.73 6.59
N GLN A 182 7.05 7.43 6.42
CA GLN A 182 5.96 6.89 5.61
C GLN A 182 4.60 7.42 6.09
N GLY A 183 4.35 7.38 7.40
CA GLY A 183 3.10 7.87 7.97
C GLY A 183 2.87 9.37 7.78
N LEU A 184 3.94 10.18 7.70
CA LEU A 184 3.83 11.59 7.31
C LEU A 184 3.54 11.74 5.81
N LEU A 185 4.23 11.00 4.94
CA LEU A 185 4.05 11.05 3.49
C LEU A 185 2.66 10.57 3.03
N LEU A 186 1.94 9.78 3.84
CA LEU A 186 0.51 9.49 3.62
C LEU A 186 -0.36 10.75 3.55
N HIS A 187 0.12 11.86 4.12
CA HIS A 187 -0.54 13.16 4.13
C HIS A 187 0.11 14.15 3.15
N SER A 188 0.92 13.67 2.20
CA SER A 188 1.48 14.46 1.10
C SER A 188 0.78 14.18 -0.23
N ASN A 189 0.77 15.19 -1.11
CA ASN A 189 0.30 15.08 -2.50
C ASN A 189 1.44 15.21 -3.52
N SER A 190 2.61 15.65 -3.09
CA SER A 190 3.78 15.83 -3.93
C SER A 190 5.05 15.50 -3.16
N LEU A 191 6.08 15.13 -3.88
CA LEU A 191 7.40 14.87 -3.32
C LEU A 191 8.43 15.28 -4.36
N THR A 192 9.40 16.08 -3.94
CA THR A 192 10.56 16.41 -4.76
C THR A 192 11.76 15.68 -4.20
N LEU A 193 12.50 15.02 -5.07
CA LEU A 193 13.69 14.26 -4.74
C LEU A 193 14.86 14.80 -5.56
N LYS A 194 15.95 15.21 -4.89
CA LYS A 194 17.22 15.53 -5.55
C LYS A 194 18.19 14.38 -5.36
N LEU A 195 18.79 13.92 -6.44
CA LEU A 195 19.75 12.82 -6.46
C LEU A 195 21.02 13.26 -7.18
N ALA A 196 22.18 12.80 -6.69
CA ALA A 196 23.44 12.99 -7.40
C ALA A 196 23.36 12.32 -8.79
N ASP A 197 23.87 13.00 -9.82
CA ASP A 197 23.96 12.42 -11.17
C ASP A 197 25.00 11.30 -11.19
N SER A 198 24.51 10.10 -10.96
CA SER A 198 25.24 8.88 -11.19
C SER A 198 24.21 7.94 -11.81
N LEU A 199 24.33 7.66 -13.12
CA LEU A 199 23.48 6.73 -13.89
C LEU A 199 23.69 5.27 -13.45
N THR A 200 23.64 5.06 -12.14
CA THR A 200 23.96 3.84 -11.42
C THR A 200 22.82 2.83 -11.52
N ALA A 201 23.11 1.58 -11.17
CA ALA A 201 22.10 0.54 -11.14
C ALA A 201 21.01 0.85 -10.10
N GLU A 202 21.40 1.50 -9.00
CA GLU A 202 20.58 1.99 -7.90
C GLU A 202 19.57 3.03 -8.37
N LEU A 203 20.00 3.97 -9.22
CA LEU A 203 19.10 4.97 -9.81
C LEU A 203 18.06 4.29 -10.71
N ARG A 204 18.48 3.39 -11.61
CA ARG A 204 17.55 2.61 -12.44
C ARG A 204 16.57 1.80 -11.59
N GLN A 205 17.01 1.27 -10.45
CA GLN A 205 16.15 0.55 -9.53
C GLN A 205 15.12 1.46 -8.85
N LEU A 206 15.50 2.67 -8.46
CA LEU A 206 14.57 3.65 -7.91
C LEU A 206 13.44 3.99 -8.89
N PHE A 207 13.76 4.18 -10.16
CA PHE A 207 12.74 4.47 -11.17
C PHE A 207 11.84 3.26 -11.48
N LYS A 208 12.38 2.03 -11.42
CA LYS A 208 11.53 0.82 -11.43
C LYS A 208 10.54 0.83 -10.26
N TYR A 209 10.96 1.25 -9.07
CA TYR A 209 10.07 1.43 -7.92
C TYR A 209 9.04 2.53 -8.13
N LEU A 210 9.42 3.64 -8.76
CA LEU A 210 8.52 4.74 -9.08
C LEU A 210 7.37 4.25 -9.97
N ARG A 211 7.70 3.49 -11.04
CA ARG A 211 6.71 2.81 -11.89
C ARG A 211 5.89 1.76 -11.16
N PHE A 212 6.52 0.91 -10.34
CA PHE A 212 5.82 -0.10 -9.56
C PHE A 212 4.75 0.52 -8.63
N ASN A 213 5.04 1.69 -8.07
CA ASN A 213 4.08 2.45 -7.27
C ASN A 213 3.11 3.29 -8.13
N GLN A 214 3.11 3.14 -9.47
CA GLN A 214 2.26 3.87 -10.42
C GLN A 214 2.35 5.40 -10.28
N LEU A 215 3.51 5.87 -9.87
CA LEU A 215 3.83 7.28 -9.75
C LEU A 215 4.40 7.75 -11.10
N LEU A 216 3.97 8.91 -11.58
CA LEU A 216 4.69 9.59 -12.67
C LEU A 216 5.55 10.69 -12.06
N SER A 217 6.64 10.99 -12.75
CA SER A 217 7.54 12.05 -12.32
C SER A 217 8.00 12.91 -13.48
N THR A 218 8.16 14.18 -13.16
CA THR A 218 8.95 15.09 -13.98
C THR A 218 10.39 14.95 -13.54
N ILE A 219 11.25 14.53 -14.46
CA ILE A 219 12.67 14.36 -14.22
C ILE A 219 13.38 15.47 -14.98
N GLN A 220 14.13 16.31 -14.26
CA GLN A 220 14.90 17.40 -14.83
C GLN A 220 16.34 17.33 -14.31
N LYS A 221 17.31 17.63 -15.17
CA LYS A 221 18.69 17.79 -14.76
C LYS A 221 18.94 19.25 -14.36
N GLU A 222 19.40 19.46 -13.14
CA GLU A 222 19.71 20.79 -12.59
C GLU A 222 21.24 20.91 -12.40
N LYS A 223 21.81 22.04 -12.84
CA LYS A 223 23.20 22.38 -12.56
C LYS A 223 23.28 23.12 -11.23
N THR A 224 23.94 22.53 -10.25
CA THR A 224 24.33 23.22 -9.01
C THR A 224 25.78 23.70 -9.12
N GLU A 225 26.18 24.64 -8.26
CA GLU A 225 27.50 25.31 -8.32
C GLU A 225 28.69 24.37 -8.46
N ASN A 226 28.59 23.12 -7.95
CA ASN A 226 29.67 22.15 -7.97
C ASN A 226 29.32 20.79 -8.61
N ASN A 227 28.06 20.50 -8.96
CA ASN A 227 27.63 19.19 -9.48
C ASN A 227 26.35 19.28 -10.33
N GLU A 228 26.11 18.26 -11.15
CA GLU A 228 24.81 18.05 -11.79
C GLU A 228 23.97 17.09 -10.93
N VAL A 229 22.68 17.40 -10.76
CA VAL A 229 21.73 16.60 -9.96
C VAL A 229 20.47 16.34 -10.76
N TYR A 230 19.86 15.17 -10.54
CA TYR A 230 18.50 14.91 -11.02
C TYR A 230 17.51 15.44 -9.98
N GLN A 231 16.67 16.37 -10.39
CA GLN A 231 15.47 16.75 -9.66
C GLN A 231 14.29 15.95 -10.21
N ILE A 232 13.72 15.12 -9.34
CA ILE A 232 12.59 14.25 -9.65
C ILE A 232 11.41 14.77 -8.85
N THR A 233 10.41 15.30 -9.55
CA THR A 233 9.17 15.78 -8.93
C THR A 233 8.06 14.78 -9.16
N VAL A 234 7.55 14.21 -8.08
CA VAL A 234 6.53 13.16 -8.06
C VAL A 234 5.21 13.77 -7.61
N ASP A 235 4.50 14.38 -8.57
CA ASP A 235 3.25 15.10 -8.29
C ASP A 235 2.00 14.24 -8.48
N GLY A 236 1.10 14.34 -7.51
CA GLY A 236 -0.23 13.74 -7.56
C GLY A 236 -1.22 14.57 -8.37
N PRO A 237 -2.49 14.14 -8.43
CA PRO A 237 -3.51 14.88 -9.16
C PRO A 237 -3.65 16.30 -8.60
N LEU A 238 -3.61 17.30 -9.49
CA LEU A 238 -3.66 18.74 -9.18
C LEU A 238 -4.88 19.17 -8.34
N ASN A 239 -5.93 18.35 -8.29
CA ASN A 239 -7.16 18.66 -7.57
C ASN A 239 -7.11 18.20 -6.11
N LEU A 240 -7.19 19.19 -5.21
CA LEU A 240 -7.38 19.03 -3.75
C LEU A 240 -8.53 18.07 -3.37
N PHE A 241 -9.51 17.89 -4.26
CA PHE A 241 -10.67 17.01 -4.07
C PHE A 241 -10.36 15.52 -4.27
N TYR A 242 -9.29 15.19 -5.00
CA TYR A 242 -8.81 13.82 -5.21
C TYR A 242 -7.56 13.53 -4.35
N LYS A 243 -7.59 13.94 -3.07
CA LYS A 243 -6.69 13.39 -2.04
C LYS A 243 -7.04 11.91 -1.82
N THR A 244 -6.72 11.08 -2.81
CA THR A 244 -6.86 9.64 -2.68
C THR A 244 -5.80 9.17 -1.69
N LYS A 245 -6.24 8.54 -0.60
CA LYS A 245 -5.32 7.86 0.34
C LYS A 245 -4.34 6.93 -0.41
N ARG A 246 -4.75 6.42 -1.59
CA ARG A 246 -3.94 5.62 -2.51
C ARG A 246 -2.68 6.35 -2.98
N TYR A 247 -2.75 7.63 -3.35
CA TYR A 247 -1.57 8.36 -3.82
C TYR A 247 -0.55 8.59 -2.70
N GLY A 248 -1.00 9.07 -1.54
CA GLY A 248 -0.14 9.22 -0.35
C GLY A 248 0.48 7.88 0.08
N MET A 249 -0.26 6.77 -0.04
CA MET A 249 0.26 5.41 0.18
C MET A 249 1.38 5.04 -0.80
N ASN A 250 1.22 5.36 -2.09
CA ASN A 250 2.24 5.10 -3.10
C ASN A 250 3.51 5.93 -2.85
N LEU A 251 3.39 7.22 -2.48
CA LEU A 251 4.53 8.05 -2.07
C LEU A 251 5.25 7.48 -0.84
N ALA A 252 4.47 7.09 0.17
CA ALA A 252 5.01 6.49 1.40
C ALA A 252 5.72 5.15 1.13
N ASN A 253 5.23 4.34 0.19
CA ASN A 253 5.91 3.11 -0.23
C ASN A 253 7.18 3.41 -1.06
N PHE A 254 7.12 4.40 -1.96
CA PHE A 254 8.26 4.84 -2.77
C PHE A 254 9.43 5.32 -1.93
N PHE A 255 9.18 5.99 -0.79
CA PHE A 255 10.24 6.43 0.12
C PHE A 255 11.21 5.32 0.53
N LEU A 256 10.75 4.06 0.66
CA LEU A 256 11.64 2.95 1.00
C LEU A 256 12.71 2.69 -0.05
N ALA A 257 12.42 2.98 -1.33
CA ALA A 257 13.36 2.88 -2.43
C ALA A 257 14.38 4.02 -2.42
N VAL A 258 13.96 5.22 -1.98
CA VAL A 258 14.84 6.39 -1.82
C VAL A 258 15.98 6.10 -0.84
N LEU A 259 15.70 5.37 0.24
CA LEU A 259 16.71 5.02 1.24
C LEU A 259 17.91 4.23 0.67
N HIS A 260 17.75 3.56 -0.47
CA HIS A 260 18.84 2.82 -1.13
C HIS A 260 19.77 3.73 -1.94
N GLN A 261 19.44 5.01 -2.12
CA GLN A 261 20.31 5.94 -2.81
C GLN A 261 21.43 6.41 -1.87
N PRO A 262 22.68 6.52 -2.36
CA PRO A 262 23.82 6.88 -1.52
C PRO A 262 23.77 8.34 -1.05
N LYS A 263 23.21 9.24 -1.87
CA LYS A 263 22.99 10.65 -1.56
C LYS A 263 21.63 11.06 -2.10
N TRP A 264 20.80 11.64 -1.24
CA TRP A 264 19.45 12.04 -1.61
C TRP A 264 18.96 13.17 -0.73
N GLU A 265 18.18 14.07 -1.30
CA GLU A 265 17.41 15.07 -0.56
C GLU A 265 15.95 14.95 -0.96
N LEU A 266 15.06 14.87 0.02
CA LEU A 266 13.62 14.73 -0.16
C LEU A 266 12.93 15.90 0.49
N THR A 267 12.10 16.59 -0.28
CA THR A 267 11.18 17.60 0.21
C THR A 267 9.74 17.21 -0.12
N ALA A 268 8.82 17.49 0.81
CA ALA A 268 7.40 17.23 0.63
C ALA A 268 6.56 18.19 1.47
N GLU A 269 5.34 18.50 1.04
CA GLU A 269 4.39 19.26 1.84
C GLU A 269 3.42 18.31 2.56
N ILE A 270 3.43 18.33 3.89
CA ILE A 270 2.60 17.47 4.73
C ILE A 270 1.38 18.25 5.21
N GLN A 271 0.19 17.83 4.78
CA GLN A 271 -1.06 18.48 5.14
C GLN A 271 -2.05 17.53 5.81
N PHE A 272 -2.19 17.66 7.14
CA PHE A 272 -3.26 16.98 7.87
C PHE A 272 -4.61 17.66 7.59
N ARG A 273 -5.71 16.88 7.58
CA ARG A 273 -7.09 17.35 7.28
C ARG A 273 -7.38 18.74 7.87
N ASN A 274 -7.62 19.71 6.98
CA ASN A 274 -7.97 21.11 7.28
C ASN A 274 -6.99 21.87 8.18
N LYS A 275 -5.71 21.46 8.21
CA LYS A 275 -4.64 22.18 8.90
C LYS A 275 -3.72 22.87 7.89
N GLN A 276 -2.93 23.81 8.39
CA GLN A 276 -1.81 24.39 7.66
C GLN A 276 -0.86 23.26 7.17
N GLY A 277 -0.31 23.43 5.97
CA GLY A 277 0.73 22.56 5.44
C GLY A 277 2.06 22.80 6.15
N TYR A 278 2.83 21.73 6.36
CA TYR A 278 4.18 21.80 6.90
C TYR A 278 5.18 21.23 5.90
N GLY A 279 6.31 21.91 5.71
CA GLY A 279 7.41 21.36 4.92
C GLY A 279 8.09 20.21 5.65
N LEU A 280 8.25 19.06 4.99
CA LEU A 280 9.15 17.99 5.39
C LEU A 280 10.40 18.09 4.52
N SER A 281 11.57 18.14 5.15
CA SER A 281 12.86 18.06 4.47
C SER A 281 13.74 17.02 5.14
N LEU A 282 14.24 16.06 4.37
CA LEU A 282 15.08 14.96 4.82
C LEU A 282 16.21 14.72 3.81
N ASN A 283 17.35 14.22 4.26
CA ASN A 283 18.43 13.75 3.41
C ASN A 283 19.07 12.47 3.97
N GLU A 284 20.12 11.96 3.34
CA GLU A 284 20.77 10.70 3.74
C GLU A 284 21.33 10.74 5.18
N SER A 285 21.56 11.93 5.75
CA SER A 285 22.06 12.08 7.13
C SER A 285 20.99 11.86 8.21
N CYS A 286 19.72 11.66 7.85
CA CYS A 286 18.61 11.48 8.79
C CYS A 286 18.70 10.20 9.64
N GLY A 287 19.64 9.29 9.33
CA GLY A 287 19.90 8.07 10.11
C GLY A 287 18.90 6.93 9.88
N VAL A 288 17.98 7.09 8.92
CA VAL A 288 17.08 6.02 8.49
C VAL A 288 17.81 5.13 7.49
N LYS A 289 17.97 3.85 7.81
CA LYS A 289 18.61 2.87 6.92
C LYS A 289 17.56 2.16 6.06
N PRO A 290 17.97 1.63 4.89
CA PRO A 290 17.14 0.70 4.12
C PRO A 290 16.65 -0.48 4.96
N ILE A 291 15.34 -0.76 4.91
CA ILE A 291 14.69 -1.85 5.67
C ILE A 291 14.21 -3.01 4.78
N SER A 292 14.24 -2.83 3.47
CA SER A 292 13.94 -3.88 2.50
C SER A 292 15.23 -4.40 1.90
N ARG A 293 15.27 -5.70 1.56
CA ARG A 293 16.23 -6.15 0.54
C ARG A 293 15.92 -5.39 -0.75
N GLN A 294 16.97 -5.05 -1.51
CA GLN A 294 16.82 -4.46 -2.84
C GLN A 294 15.75 -5.21 -3.62
N PHE A 295 14.78 -4.47 -4.17
CA PHE A 295 13.70 -5.02 -4.98
C PHE A 295 14.26 -5.78 -6.16
N LEU A 296 14.19 -7.10 -6.08
CA LEU A 296 14.39 -7.97 -7.22
C LEU A 296 13.14 -7.83 -8.09
N ALA A 297 13.27 -7.00 -9.13
CA ALA A 297 12.50 -7.01 -10.38
C ALA A 297 11.12 -7.71 -10.34
N TYR A 298 10.19 -7.25 -9.51
CA TYR A 298 8.80 -7.65 -9.68
C TYR A 298 8.31 -7.03 -10.99
N ILE A 299 8.03 -7.88 -11.97
CA ILE A 299 7.35 -7.51 -13.21
C ILE A 299 5.86 -7.70 -12.92
N PRO A 300 5.05 -6.62 -12.84
CA PRO A 300 3.61 -6.74 -12.62
C PRO A 300 2.96 -7.72 -13.60
N GLU A 301 1.96 -8.47 -13.13
CA GLU A 301 1.21 -9.43 -13.96
C GLU A 301 0.62 -8.78 -15.21
N ASP A 302 0.21 -7.50 -15.11
CA ASP A 302 -0.28 -6.70 -16.23
C ASP A 302 0.74 -6.61 -17.39
N ILE A 303 2.04 -6.53 -17.06
CA ILE A 303 3.11 -6.53 -18.07
C ILE A 303 3.19 -7.90 -18.75
N GLN A 304 3.14 -8.98 -17.99
CA GLN A 304 3.21 -10.34 -18.54
C GLN A 304 1.99 -10.63 -19.43
N LEU A 305 0.81 -10.16 -19.02
CA LEU A 305 -0.41 -10.23 -19.81
C LEU A 305 -0.26 -9.43 -21.11
N PHE A 306 0.28 -8.21 -21.04
CA PHE A 306 0.49 -7.37 -22.21
C PHE A 306 1.53 -7.97 -23.18
N GLN A 307 2.61 -8.55 -22.66
CA GLN A 307 3.57 -9.33 -23.44
C GLN A 307 2.89 -10.49 -24.17
N THR A 308 2.09 -11.27 -23.45
CA THR A 308 1.35 -12.40 -24.02
C THR A 308 0.37 -11.96 -25.11
N MET A 309 -0.35 -10.86 -24.89
CA MET A 309 -1.27 -10.31 -25.88
C MET A 309 -0.56 -9.84 -27.16
N LEU A 310 0.62 -9.22 -27.04
CA LEU A 310 1.41 -8.77 -28.20
C LEU A 310 1.92 -9.96 -29.01
N CYS A 311 2.56 -10.94 -28.35
CA CYS A 311 3.06 -12.15 -29.00
C CYS A 311 1.95 -12.93 -29.74
N ASN A 312 0.73 -12.96 -29.20
CA ASN A 312 -0.41 -13.62 -29.86
C ASN A 312 -0.89 -12.92 -31.15
N LYS A 313 -0.43 -11.69 -31.42
CA LYS A 313 -0.85 -10.89 -32.59
C LYS A 313 0.26 -10.66 -33.59
N THR A 314 1.52 -10.64 -33.16
CA THR A 314 2.67 -10.42 -34.02
C THR A 314 3.93 -11.03 -33.39
N ASP A 315 4.74 -11.68 -34.21
CA ASP A 315 6.07 -12.16 -33.83
C ASP A 315 7.17 -11.11 -34.09
N ASP A 316 6.76 -9.94 -34.59
CA ASP A 316 7.67 -8.95 -35.16
C ASP A 316 8.19 -7.98 -34.11
N TRP A 317 7.41 -7.81 -33.04
CA TRP A 317 7.68 -6.88 -31.95
C TRP A 317 7.90 -7.63 -30.65
N GLN A 318 9.01 -7.34 -29.98
CA GLN A 318 9.30 -7.80 -28.64
C GLN A 318 9.12 -6.65 -27.65
N ILE A 319 8.38 -6.90 -26.57
CA ILE A 319 8.17 -5.93 -25.50
C ILE A 319 8.93 -6.30 -24.22
N ARG A 320 9.60 -5.31 -23.65
CA ARG A 320 10.39 -5.39 -22.42
C ARG A 320 10.01 -4.24 -21.48
N PRO A 321 10.20 -4.38 -20.16
CA PRO A 321 10.10 -3.24 -19.25
C PRO A 321 11.08 -2.14 -19.68
N GLY A 322 10.66 -0.88 -19.65
CA GLY A 322 11.55 0.24 -19.94
C GLY A 322 12.79 0.19 -19.04
N SER A 323 13.96 0.38 -19.64
CA SER A 323 15.24 0.15 -18.94
C SER A 323 16.20 1.34 -18.96
N GLN A 324 15.94 2.31 -19.83
CA GLN A 324 16.82 3.45 -20.09
C GLN A 324 16.05 4.76 -19.98
N PHE A 325 16.77 5.83 -19.66
CA PHE A 325 16.24 7.18 -19.75
C PHE A 325 16.22 7.62 -21.20
N ILE A 326 15.20 8.37 -21.54
CA ILE A 326 15.11 9.03 -22.84
C ILE A 326 15.23 10.53 -22.59
N PRO A 327 16.25 11.19 -23.15
CA PRO A 327 16.34 12.64 -23.09
C PRO A 327 15.19 13.25 -23.89
N LEU A 328 14.60 14.29 -23.33
CA LEU A 328 13.58 15.11 -23.95
C LEU A 328 14.10 16.54 -24.07
N PRO A 329 13.48 17.39 -24.92
CA PRO A 329 13.85 18.79 -25.01
C PRO A 329 13.83 19.49 -23.66
N GLY A 330 14.74 20.44 -23.42
CA GLY A 330 14.75 21.28 -22.22
C GLY A 330 15.29 20.61 -20.95
N ASP A 331 16.28 19.70 -21.08
CA ASP A 331 16.89 18.95 -19.97
C ASP A 331 15.89 18.07 -19.17
N PHE A 332 14.75 17.76 -19.78
CA PHE A 332 13.77 16.82 -19.26
C PHE A 332 14.11 15.39 -19.65
N TYR A 333 13.68 14.43 -18.84
CA TYR A 333 13.85 13.00 -19.11
C TYR A 333 12.53 12.25 -18.96
N CYS A 334 12.36 11.21 -19.78
CA CYS A 334 11.31 10.20 -19.62
C CYS A 334 11.94 8.88 -19.17
N PHE A 335 11.29 8.22 -18.22
CA PHE A 335 11.56 6.83 -17.87
C PHE A 335 10.34 5.98 -18.25
N PRO A 336 10.28 5.49 -19.50
CA PRO A 336 9.07 4.91 -20.07
C PRO A 336 8.68 3.61 -19.39
N ASP A 337 7.41 3.20 -19.49
CA ASP A 337 6.91 1.95 -18.93
C ASP A 337 7.40 0.72 -19.70
N TYR A 338 7.37 0.82 -21.03
CA TYR A 338 7.74 -0.27 -21.93
C TYR A 338 8.75 0.15 -22.98
N GLN A 339 9.58 -0.78 -23.40
CA GLN A 339 10.43 -0.70 -24.58
C GLN A 339 9.99 -1.78 -25.56
N LEU A 340 9.81 -1.41 -26.82
CA LEU A 340 9.45 -2.31 -27.90
C LEU A 340 10.56 -2.30 -28.94
N VAL A 341 10.95 -3.49 -29.37
CA VAL A 341 12.01 -3.71 -30.36
C VAL A 341 11.42 -4.53 -31.50
N HIS A 342 11.46 -3.97 -32.71
CA HIS A 342 11.07 -4.68 -33.91
C HIS A 342 12.23 -5.54 -34.44
N LYS A 343 11.91 -6.65 -35.11
CA LYS A 343 12.91 -7.53 -35.75
C LYS A 343 13.80 -6.85 -36.80
N SER A 344 13.42 -5.69 -37.35
CA SER A 344 14.29 -4.87 -38.23
C SER A 344 15.34 -4.06 -37.46
N GLY A 345 15.23 -3.98 -36.13
CA GLY A 345 16.08 -3.14 -35.27
C GLY A 345 15.48 -1.79 -34.89
N VAL A 346 14.28 -1.45 -35.38
CA VAL A 346 13.56 -0.23 -34.94
C VAL A 346 13.17 -0.38 -33.46
N GLU A 347 13.48 0.64 -32.66
CA GLU A 347 13.14 0.70 -31.24
C GLU A 347 12.18 1.86 -30.95
N THR A 348 11.21 1.61 -30.07
CA THR A 348 10.34 2.64 -29.53
C THR A 348 9.99 2.33 -28.09
N VAL A 349 9.41 3.29 -27.38
CA VAL A 349 8.99 3.11 -26.00
C VAL A 349 7.57 3.59 -25.77
N ILE A 350 6.96 3.17 -24.67
CA ILE A 350 5.60 3.59 -24.29
C ILE A 350 5.63 4.16 -22.87
N GLU A 351 4.98 5.31 -22.66
CA GLU A 351 4.65 5.89 -21.35
C GLU A 351 3.13 5.89 -21.18
N LEU A 352 2.63 5.38 -20.05
CA LEU A 352 1.21 5.26 -19.73
C LEU A 352 0.74 6.32 -18.73
N PHE A 353 -0.37 6.98 -19.05
CA PHE A 353 -1.02 8.01 -18.24
C PHE A 353 -2.37 7.51 -17.70
N HIS A 354 -2.41 7.26 -16.39
CA HIS A 354 -3.55 6.80 -15.61
C HIS A 354 -4.41 7.97 -15.08
N PRO A 355 -5.59 7.73 -14.46
CA PRO A 355 -6.58 8.76 -14.15
C PRO A 355 -6.10 9.95 -13.30
N TRP A 356 -5.03 9.74 -12.52
CA TRP A 356 -4.43 10.76 -11.64
C TRP A 356 -3.28 11.55 -12.29
N HIS A 357 -2.87 11.23 -13.52
CA HIS A 357 -1.71 11.79 -14.20
C HIS A 357 -1.98 13.04 -15.05
N GLN A 358 -3.03 13.80 -14.72
CA GLN A 358 -3.47 14.95 -15.51
C GLN A 358 -2.36 15.99 -15.75
N GLY A 359 -1.67 16.43 -14.68
CA GLY A 359 -0.61 17.44 -14.79
C GLY A 359 0.57 16.95 -15.63
N HIS A 360 1.01 15.71 -15.39
CA HIS A 360 2.12 15.08 -16.12
C HIS A 360 1.81 14.90 -17.60
N LEU A 361 0.58 14.52 -17.95
CA LEU A 361 0.17 14.39 -19.36
C LEU A 361 0.25 15.74 -20.07
N ILE A 362 -0.31 16.80 -19.49
CA ILE A 362 -0.26 18.14 -20.08
C ILE A 362 1.20 18.61 -20.25
N ALA A 363 2.03 18.45 -19.22
CA ALA A 363 3.44 18.79 -19.29
C ALA A 363 4.14 18.02 -20.42
N ARG A 364 3.90 16.70 -20.54
CA ARG A 364 4.49 15.85 -21.57
C ARG A 364 4.05 16.25 -22.98
N LEU A 365 2.77 16.52 -23.18
CA LEU A 365 2.25 17.00 -24.48
C LEU A 365 2.90 18.32 -24.88
N ASN A 366 3.08 19.25 -23.93
CA ASN A 366 3.76 20.52 -24.18
C ASN A 366 5.25 20.31 -24.52
N THR A 367 5.96 19.42 -23.80
CA THR A 367 7.36 19.07 -24.09
C THR A 367 7.54 18.48 -25.50
N LEU A 368 6.53 17.77 -26.00
CA LEU A 368 6.59 17.06 -27.29
C LEU A 368 5.90 17.80 -28.45
N ALA A 369 5.30 18.96 -28.21
CA ALA A 369 4.44 19.66 -29.18
C ALA A 369 5.13 19.94 -30.53
N GLU A 370 6.43 20.21 -30.52
CA GLU A 370 7.23 20.55 -31.71
C GLU A 370 8.22 19.43 -32.10
N GLN A 371 8.10 18.24 -31.51
CA GLN A 371 9.07 17.16 -31.69
C GLN A 371 8.55 16.07 -32.61
N THR A 372 9.36 15.63 -33.57
CA THR A 372 9.06 14.47 -34.43
C THR A 372 10.04 13.32 -34.23
N ASP A 373 11.22 13.61 -33.68
CA ASP A 373 12.36 12.68 -33.68
C ASP A 373 12.45 11.85 -32.39
N VAL A 374 11.56 12.11 -31.43
CA VAL A 374 11.47 11.35 -30.17
C VAL A 374 10.57 10.14 -30.39
N SER A 375 11.17 8.94 -30.39
CA SER A 375 10.46 7.66 -30.49
C SER A 375 9.78 7.29 -29.15
N LEU A 376 8.69 7.99 -28.82
CA LEU A 376 7.90 7.80 -27.60
C LEU A 376 6.41 7.74 -27.90
N ILE A 377 5.77 6.63 -27.55
CA ILE A 377 4.34 6.44 -27.69
C ILE A 377 3.64 6.78 -26.37
N LEU A 378 2.56 7.55 -26.42
CA LEU A 378 1.78 7.96 -25.25
C LEU A 378 0.49 7.14 -25.15
N GLY A 379 0.35 6.33 -24.10
CA GLY A 379 -0.90 5.66 -23.78
C GLY A 379 -1.70 6.47 -22.76
N VAL A 380 -2.96 6.81 -23.04
CA VAL A 380 -3.80 7.60 -22.12
C VAL A 380 -5.06 6.83 -21.70
N SER A 381 -5.28 6.73 -20.39
CA SER A 381 -6.48 6.06 -19.87
C SER A 381 -7.76 6.81 -20.28
N LYS A 382 -8.80 6.07 -20.65
CA LYS A 382 -10.11 6.63 -21.04
C LYS A 382 -10.77 7.42 -19.92
N GLU A 383 -10.50 7.08 -18.67
CA GLU A 383 -10.97 7.87 -17.53
C GLU A 383 -10.31 9.26 -17.46
N LEU A 384 -9.03 9.36 -17.85
CA LEU A 384 -8.34 10.64 -17.93
C LEU A 384 -8.85 11.46 -19.12
N GLU A 385 -9.04 10.82 -20.27
CA GLU A 385 -9.61 11.41 -21.50
C GLU A 385 -11.00 12.02 -21.28
N LYS A 386 -11.85 11.41 -20.43
CA LYS A 386 -13.18 11.95 -20.10
C LYS A 386 -13.15 13.36 -19.48
N LYS A 387 -12.01 13.84 -19.00
CA LYS A 387 -11.89 15.19 -18.44
C LYS A 387 -11.81 16.22 -19.58
N PRO A 388 -12.66 17.27 -19.59
CA PRO A 388 -12.72 18.21 -20.71
C PRO A 388 -11.37 18.81 -21.11
N LEU A 389 -10.58 19.28 -20.14
CA LEU A 389 -9.25 19.84 -20.37
C LEU A 389 -8.28 18.84 -21.02
N ILE A 390 -8.38 17.56 -20.67
CA ILE A 390 -7.53 16.53 -21.27
C ILE A 390 -8.00 16.21 -22.68
N ALA A 391 -9.31 16.03 -22.90
CA ALA A 391 -9.84 15.78 -24.23
C ALA A 391 -9.42 16.87 -25.24
N GLU A 392 -9.51 18.14 -24.82
CA GLU A 392 -9.08 19.28 -25.62
C GLU A 392 -7.57 19.25 -25.91
N ALA A 393 -6.74 19.00 -24.89
CA ALA A 393 -5.29 18.91 -25.05
C ALA A 393 -4.85 17.75 -25.97
N LEU A 394 -5.51 16.59 -25.87
CA LEU A 394 -5.24 15.45 -26.74
C LEU A 394 -5.65 15.74 -28.19
N ALA A 395 -6.81 16.37 -28.39
CA ALA A 395 -7.29 16.72 -29.72
C ALA A 395 -6.41 17.79 -30.40
N ALA A 396 -5.86 18.73 -29.63
CA ALA A 396 -4.97 19.78 -30.13
C ALA A 396 -3.53 19.28 -30.40
N SER A 397 -3.13 18.15 -29.83
CA SER A 397 -1.76 17.64 -29.93
C SER A 397 -1.54 16.86 -31.24
N THR A 398 -0.76 17.45 -32.14
CA THR A 398 -0.26 16.77 -33.36
C THR A 398 0.56 15.54 -33.00
N TYR A 399 1.42 15.63 -31.98
CA TYR A 399 2.20 14.51 -31.48
C TYR A 399 1.32 13.33 -31.04
N PHE A 400 0.30 13.59 -30.22
CA PHE A 400 -0.61 12.54 -29.75
C PHE A 400 -1.42 11.92 -30.89
N SER A 401 -1.77 12.70 -31.92
CA SER A 401 -2.49 12.15 -33.08
C SER A 401 -1.67 11.10 -33.85
N GLN A 402 -0.33 11.20 -33.82
CA GLN A 402 0.58 10.29 -34.51
C GLN A 402 1.10 9.17 -33.62
N PHE A 403 1.47 9.49 -32.37
CA PHE A 403 2.15 8.60 -31.44
C PHE A 403 1.32 8.31 -30.18
N GLY A 404 0.02 8.57 -30.18
CA GLY A 404 -0.86 8.41 -29.04
C GLY A 404 -1.94 7.35 -29.21
N PHE A 405 -2.32 6.68 -28.12
CA PHE A 405 -3.50 5.81 -28.09
C PHE A 405 -4.23 5.90 -26.75
N THR A 406 -5.48 5.44 -26.70
CA THR A 406 -6.26 5.37 -25.45
C THR A 406 -6.53 3.95 -24.99
N PHE A 407 -6.61 3.74 -23.67
CA PHE A 407 -6.81 2.42 -23.06
C PHE A 407 -7.77 2.46 -21.87
N ARG A 408 -8.31 1.30 -21.45
CA ARG A 408 -9.14 1.20 -20.23
C ARG A 408 -8.26 0.81 -19.05
N ASP A 409 -8.26 -0.47 -18.67
CA ASP A 409 -7.44 -0.99 -17.58
C ASP A 409 -6.03 -1.33 -18.08
N VAL A 410 -5.94 -2.00 -19.24
CA VAL A 410 -4.68 -2.34 -19.91
C VAL A 410 -4.68 -1.87 -21.37
N PRO A 411 -3.52 -1.49 -21.92
CA PRO A 411 -3.37 -1.22 -23.35
C PRO A 411 -3.82 -2.41 -24.21
N THR A 412 -4.51 -2.12 -25.31
CA THR A 412 -4.92 -3.16 -26.26
C THR A 412 -4.05 -3.14 -27.50
N ILE A 413 -3.68 -4.30 -28.02
CA ILE A 413 -2.86 -4.38 -29.24
C ILE A 413 -3.58 -3.78 -30.45
N ARG A 414 -4.92 -3.84 -30.49
CA ARG A 414 -5.72 -3.27 -31.57
C ARG A 414 -5.46 -1.78 -31.79
N THR A 415 -5.26 -1.01 -30.71
CA THR A 415 -5.00 0.44 -30.78
C THR A 415 -3.51 0.75 -30.98
N LEU A 416 -2.62 -0.13 -30.53
CA LEU A 416 -1.17 0.08 -30.60
C LEU A 416 -0.56 -0.35 -31.94
N LEU A 417 -1.04 -1.45 -32.54
CA LEU A 417 -0.44 -2.04 -33.75
C LEU A 417 -0.37 -1.06 -34.95
N PRO A 418 -1.39 -0.22 -35.22
CA PRO A 418 -1.29 0.75 -36.32
C PRO A 418 -0.14 1.76 -36.12
N ILE A 419 0.11 2.18 -34.88
CA ILE A 419 1.20 3.10 -34.53
C ILE A 419 2.54 2.41 -34.74
N LEU A 420 2.68 1.18 -34.23
CA LEU A 420 3.91 0.39 -34.41
C LEU A 420 4.22 0.14 -35.88
N ASN A 421 3.23 -0.23 -36.68
CA ASN A 421 3.41 -0.48 -38.12
C ASN A 421 3.78 0.79 -38.91
N ALA A 422 3.49 1.99 -38.39
CA ALA A 422 3.90 3.24 -39.03
C ALA A 422 5.36 3.62 -38.73
N LEU A 423 6.00 2.96 -37.77
CA LEU A 423 7.40 3.20 -37.37
C LEU A 423 8.41 2.34 -38.15
N VAL A 424 7.94 1.33 -38.88
CA VAL A 424 8.73 0.34 -39.63
C VAL A 424 8.38 0.47 -41.09
#